data_AF-A0A0R3R6Y1-F1
#
_entry.id   AF-A0A0R3R6Y1-F1
#
_cell.length_a   1.000
_cell.length_b   1.000
_cell.length_c   1.000
_cell.angle_alpha   90.00
_cell.angle_beta   90.00
_cell.angle_gamma   90.00
#
_symmetry.space_group_name_H-M   'P 1'
#
loop_
_entity.id
_entity.type
_entity.pdbx_description
1 polymer ?
#
loop_
_entity_poly.entity_id
_entity_poly.type
_entity_poly.pdbx_seq_one_letter_code
_entity_poly.pdbx_strand_id
1 'polypeptide(L)' 'MYIQLYSKYSEAILPKHDAMKLIYNCEQSLSRRYSRRLLVYEKLRMVKNDEKTYVEKDCYENMTFRQRVFMKH' A
#
# COMPACT_ATOMS: atom_id res chain seq x y z
N MET A 1 6.30 25.45 3.55
CA MET A 1 7.57 24.85 3.07
C MET A 1 7.45 23.33 3.22
N TYR A 2 7.04 22.62 2.17
CA TYR A 2 6.82 21.16 2.23
C TYR A 2 7.97 20.45 1.50
N ILE A 3 8.91 19.90 2.26
CA ILE A 3 9.97 19.05 1.71
C ILE A 3 9.40 17.64 1.61
N GLN A 4 8.98 17.28 0.40
CA GLN A 4 8.35 16.03 0.01
C GLN A 4 9.43 14.96 -0.24
N LEU A 5 9.96 14.33 0.81
CA LEU A 5 10.74 13.08 0.68
C LEU A 5 9.80 11.88 0.59
N TYR A 6 8.81 11.93 -0.31
CA TYR A 6 7.99 10.77 -0.63
C TYR A 6 8.78 9.89 -1.60
N SER A 7 9.26 8.75 -1.11
CA SER A 7 9.11 7.51 -1.89
C SER A 7 7.67 7.53 -2.40
N LYS A 8 7.46 7.88 -3.68
CA LYS A 8 6.16 8.29 -4.22
C LYS A 8 5.16 7.17 -3.97
N TYR A 9 4.32 7.37 -2.96
CA TYR A 9 3.21 6.48 -2.69
C TYR A 9 2.40 6.32 -3.97
N SER A 10 2.07 5.08 -4.32
CA SER A 10 1.29 4.75 -5.50
C SER A 10 0.30 3.66 -5.10
N GLU A 11 -0.96 3.81 -5.50
CA GLU A 11 -1.97 2.78 -5.22
C GLU A 11 -1.69 1.45 -5.92
N ALA A 12 -0.78 1.44 -6.91
CA ALA A 12 -0.32 0.23 -7.59
C ALA A 12 0.33 -0.80 -6.63
N ILE A 13 0.82 -0.35 -5.47
CA ILE A 13 1.40 -1.24 -4.44
C ILE A 13 0.34 -1.81 -3.48
N LEU A 14 -0.90 -1.34 -3.56
CA LEU A 14 -1.97 -1.80 -2.69
C LEU A 14 -2.46 -3.17 -3.14
N PRO A 15 -2.91 -4.02 -2.20
CA PRO A 15 -3.56 -5.27 -2.54
C PRO A 15 -4.85 -5.02 -3.32
N LYS A 16 -5.03 -5.80 -4.39
CA LYS A 16 -6.21 -5.83 -5.26
C LYS A 16 -6.77 -7.23 -5.33
N HIS A 17 -8.09 -7.32 -5.45
CA HIS A 17 -8.82 -8.57 -5.60
C HIS A 17 -10.16 -8.27 -6.28
N ASP A 18 -10.57 -9.04 -7.28
CA ASP A 18 -11.73 -8.71 -8.11
C ASP A 18 -13.08 -8.74 -7.36
N ALA A 19 -13.13 -9.45 -6.23
CA ALA A 19 -14.28 -9.45 -5.31
C ALA A 19 -14.34 -8.25 -4.35
N MET A 20 -13.34 -7.37 -4.37
CA MET A 20 -13.19 -6.26 -3.41
C MET A 20 -12.90 -4.95 -4.15
N LYS A 21 -13.55 -3.86 -3.76
CA LYS A 21 -13.32 -2.53 -4.32
C LYS A 21 -12.81 -1.59 -3.25
N LEU A 22 -11.66 -0.95 -3.46
CA LEU A 22 -11.19 0.10 -2.57
C LEU A 22 -12.16 1.29 -2.64
N ILE A 23 -12.74 1.66 -1.50
CA ILE A 23 -13.68 2.79 -1.39
C ILE A 23 -13.11 3.95 -0.57
N TYR A 24 -12.15 3.69 0.32
CA TYR A 24 -11.41 4.75 1.02
C TYR A 24 -9.93 4.41 1.19
N ASN A 25 -9.08 5.42 1.05
CA ASN A 25 -7.63 5.37 1.24
C ASN A 25 -7.17 6.57 2.08
N CYS A 26 -7.29 6.44 3.39
CA CYS A 26 -7.07 7.55 4.31
C CYS A 26 -5.61 7.58 4.77
N GLU A 27 -4.88 8.65 4.45
CA GLU A 27 -3.51 8.86 4.93
C GLU A 27 -3.50 9.49 6.33
N GLN A 28 -2.70 8.91 7.23
CA GLN A 28 -2.35 9.50 8.50
C GLN A 28 -0.83 9.67 8.57
N SER A 29 -0.37 10.91 8.52
CA SER A 29 1.03 11.26 8.77
C SER A 29 1.40 10.93 10.22
N LEU A 30 2.51 10.23 10.43
CA LEU A 30 3.06 9.90 11.76
C LEU A 30 4.29 10.76 12.09
N SER A 31 5.09 11.07 11.08
CA SER A 31 6.24 11.97 11.16
C SER A 31 6.51 12.58 9.78
N ARG A 32 7.58 13.37 9.66
CA ARG A 32 8.04 13.88 8.35
C ARG A 32 8.46 12.77 7.38
N ARG A 33 8.78 11.56 7.88
CA ARG A 33 9.33 10.44 7.09
C ARG A 33 8.35 9.29 6.92
N TYR A 34 7.39 9.13 7.84
CA TYR A 34 6.48 7.99 7.87
C TYR A 34 5.03 8.45 7.90
N SER A 35 4.22 7.79 7.08
CA SER A 35 2.76 7.85 7.10
C SER A 35 2.22 6.42 7.17
N ARG A 36 1.05 6.25 7.78
CA ARG A 36 0.25 5.02 7.68
C ARG A 36 -1.03 5.31 6.89
N ARG A 37 -1.63 4.27 6.32
CA ARG A 37 -2.89 4.40 5.57
C ARG A 37 -3.93 3.44 6.11
N LEU A 38 -5.16 3.92 6.29
CA LEU A 38 -6.34 3.08 6.55
C LEU A 38 -7.04 2.85 5.20
N LEU A 39 -7.10 1.60 4.78
CA LEU A 39 -7.75 1.19 3.54
C LEU A 39 -9.10 0.56 3.87
N VAL A 40 -10.15 0.98 3.17
CA VAL A 40 -11.48 0.40 3.32
C VAL A 40 -11.91 -0.17 1.99
N TYR A 41 -12.29 -1.44 2.00
CA TYR A 41 -12.75 -2.15 0.82
C TYR A 41 -14.21 -2.55 0.98
N GLU A 42 -15.00 -2.31 -0.07
CA GLU A 42 -16.33 -2.86 -0.25
C GLU A 42 -16.22 -4.28 -0.79
N LYS A 43 -16.94 -5.22 -0.17
CA LYS A 43 -17.08 -6.58 -0.68
C LYS A 43 -18.17 -6.62 -1.75
N LEU A 44 -17.76 -6.78 -3.00
CA LEU A 44 -18.68 -6.80 -4.15
C LEU A 44 -19.40 -8.15 -4.29
N ARG A 45 -18.73 -9.24 -3.94
CA ARG A 45 -19.25 -10.61 -4.07
C ARG A 45 -18.50 -11.60 -3.18
N MET A 46 -18.96 -12.84 -3.17
CA MET A 46 -18.18 -13.94 -2.61
C MET A 46 -16.98 -14.28 -3.50
N VAL A 47 -15.90 -14.67 -2.84
CA VAL A 47 -14.66 -15.13 -3.49
C VAL A 47 -14.95 -16.49 -4.14
N LYS A 48 -14.50 -16.69 -5.38
CA LYS A 48 -14.54 -17.99 -6.05
C LYS A 48 -13.31 -18.81 -5.66
N ASN A 49 -13.39 -20.13 -5.78
CA ASN A 49 -12.23 -20.99 -5.57
C ASN A 49 -11.07 -20.54 -6.48
N ASP A 50 -9.85 -20.59 -5.94
CA ASP A 50 -8.59 -20.23 -6.61
C ASP A 50 -8.39 -18.73 -6.95
N GLU A 51 -9.31 -17.84 -6.57
CA GLU A 51 -9.04 -16.40 -6.65
C GLU A 51 -7.95 -15.98 -5.65
N LYS A 52 -7.04 -15.13 -6.11
CA LYS A 52 -5.89 -14.66 -5.33
C LYS A 52 -5.81 -13.15 -5.36
N THR A 53 -5.35 -12.59 -4.25
CA THR A 53 -4.96 -11.18 -4.17
C THR A 53 -3.68 -10.94 -4.92
N TYR A 54 -3.56 -9.78 -5.56
CA TYR A 54 -2.37 -9.35 -6.29
C TYR A 54 -2.03 -7.89 -5.97
N VAL A 55 -0.83 -7.47 -6.37
CA VAL A 55 -0.41 -6.07 -6.41
C VAL A 55 0.06 -5.76 -7.83
N GLU A 56 -0.08 -4.53 -8.29
CA GLU A 56 0.40 -4.15 -9.64
C GLU A 56 1.90 -3.85 -9.64
N LYS A 57 2.43 -3.44 -8.49
CA LYS A 57 3.86 -3.15 -8.29
C LYS A 57 4.34 -3.68 -6.96
N ASP A 58 5.48 -4.37 -6.97
CA ASP A 58 6.16 -4.76 -5.74
C ASP A 58 6.90 -3.55 -5.15
N CYS A 59 6.50 -3.14 -3.95
CA CYS A 59 7.14 -2.02 -3.24
C CYS A 59 8.47 -2.40 -2.56
N TYR A 60 8.94 -3.63 -2.76
CA TYR A 60 10.19 -4.20 -2.27
C TYR A 60 11.05 -4.81 -3.41
N GLU A 61 10.71 -4.55 -4.68
CA GLU A 61 11.36 -5.18 -5.85
C GLU A 61 12.90 -5.15 -5.78
N ASN A 62 13.48 -4.04 -5.32
CA ASN A 62 14.93 -3.83 -5.28
C ASN A 62 15.54 -3.90 -3.86
N MET A 63 14.73 -4.13 -2.82
CA MET A 63 15.21 -4.16 -1.44
C MET A 63 14.23 -4.87 -0.51
N THR A 64 14.76 -5.58 0.48
CA THR A 64 13.91 -6.19 1.52
C THR A 64 13.22 -5.13 2.38
N PHE A 65 12.09 -5.52 3.01
CA PHE A 65 11.43 -4.70 4.03
C PHE A 65 12.40 -4.21 5.10
N ARG A 66 13.29 -5.10 5.58
CA ARG A 66 14.24 -4.77 6.64
C ARG A 66 15.21 -3.66 6.20
N GLN A 67 15.74 -3.75 4.98
CA GLN A 67 16.61 -2.71 4.42
C GLN A 67 15.86 -1.38 4.32
N ARG A 68 14.64 -1.38 3.78
CA ARG A 68 13.83 -0.16 3.62
C ARG A 68 13.49 0.54 4.94
N VAL A 69 13.16 -0.22 5.98
CA VAL A 69 12.63 0.33 7.25
C VAL A 69 13.72 0.61 8.27
N PHE A 70 14.75 -0.25 8.35
CA PHE A 70 15.75 -0.18 9.42
C PHE A 70 17.11 0.36 8.99
N MET A 71 17.37 0.60 7.70
CA MET A 71 18.56 1.35 7.32
C MET A 71 18.46 2.78 7.86
N LYS A 72 19.32 3.09 8.84
CA LYS A 72 19.60 4.47 9.25
C LYS A 72 20.13 5.20 8.02
N HIS A 73 19.47 6.31 7.67
CA HIS A 73 20.02 7.30 6.72
C HIS A 73 20.84 8.28 7.53
#